data_AF-A0A258AU10-F1
#
_entry.id   AF-A0A258AU10-F1
#
_cell.length_a   1.000
_cell.length_b   1.000
_cell.length_c   1.000
_cell.angle_alpha   90.00
_cell.angle_beta   90.00
_cell.angle_gamma   90.00
#
_symmetry.space_group_name_H-M   'P 1'
#
loop_
_entity.id
_entity.type
_entity.pdbx_description
1 polymer ?
#
loop_
_entity_poly.entity_id
_entity_poly.type
_entity_poly.pdbx_seq_one_letter_code
_entity_poly.pdbx_strand_id
1 'polypeptide(L)'
;DRLDLEAIPRRYTVEAGKSLKDVWPATARGKSYDFWVLGPNGFNRTLKGQMSVSEPEVIFKGDPKTGQVSLSLRNRHTATLTLRLDASAYGGAAGDITLKPGQTVKRSFDAAQSGHWYDLSVTAQGFERRFAGRLETGKGSISDPLMGGLVEFKTA
;
A
#
# COMPACT_ATOMS: atom_id res chain seq x y z
N ASP A 1 0.18 -9.73 -14.07
CA ASP A 1 -1.00 -8.88 -13.85
C ASP A 1 -2.14 -9.84 -13.55
N ARG A 2 -3.01 -9.60 -12.56
CA ARG A 2 -4.13 -10.51 -12.31
C ARG A 2 -5.15 -10.51 -13.45
N LEU A 3 -5.07 -9.54 -14.37
CA LEU A 3 -5.84 -9.49 -15.61
C LEU A 3 -5.17 -10.20 -16.80
N ASP A 4 -3.92 -10.66 -16.65
CA ASP A 4 -3.15 -11.39 -17.67
C ASP A 4 -2.32 -12.48 -16.98
N LEU A 5 -2.96 -13.63 -16.74
CA LEU A 5 -2.39 -14.74 -15.98
C LEU A 5 -1.38 -15.58 -16.79
N GLU A 6 -1.38 -15.45 -18.12
CA GLU A 6 -0.43 -16.14 -19.00
C GLU A 6 0.91 -15.39 -19.10
N ALA A 7 0.94 -14.11 -18.71
CA ALA A 7 2.17 -13.34 -18.68
C ALA A 7 3.18 -13.89 -17.65
N ILE A 8 4.44 -14.02 -18.08
CA ILE A 8 5.54 -14.50 -17.21
C ILE A 8 5.70 -13.55 -16.00
N PRO A 9 5.72 -14.08 -14.76
CA PRO A 9 5.98 -13.28 -13.57
C PRO A 9 7.33 -12.57 -13.65
N ARG A 10 7.33 -11.27 -13.37
CA ARG A 10 8.56 -10.47 -13.31
C ARG A 10 9.25 -10.68 -11.96
N ARG A 11 10.58 -10.76 -11.98
CA ARG A 11 11.43 -10.92 -10.79
C ARG A 11 12.44 -9.80 -10.72
N TYR A 12 12.67 -9.28 -9.53
CA TYR A 12 13.57 -8.16 -9.30
C TYR A 12 14.48 -8.42 -8.11
N THR A 13 15.70 -7.91 -8.21
CA THR A 13 16.65 -7.82 -7.10
C THR A 13 17.13 -6.38 -7.04
N VAL A 14 17.03 -5.75 -5.87
CA VAL A 14 17.42 -4.36 -5.67
C VAL A 14 18.38 -4.32 -4.48
N GLU A 15 19.59 -3.81 -4.73
CA GLU A 15 20.60 -3.62 -3.70
C GLU A 15 20.20 -2.51 -2.71
N ALA A 16 20.69 -2.59 -1.47
CA ALA A 16 20.48 -1.56 -0.45
C ALA A 16 20.84 -0.16 -0.98
N GLY A 17 19.94 0.80 -0.75
CA GLY A 17 20.12 2.19 -1.17
C GLY A 17 19.99 2.45 -2.68
N LYS A 18 19.72 1.42 -3.50
CA LYS A 18 19.45 1.57 -4.94
C LYS A 18 17.95 1.67 -5.20
N SER A 19 17.62 2.05 -6.43
CA SER A 19 16.24 2.09 -6.92
C SER A 19 16.17 1.40 -8.27
N LEU A 20 15.02 0.80 -8.55
CA LEU A 20 14.67 0.23 -9.84
C LEU A 20 13.46 0.97 -10.39
N LYS A 21 13.43 1.16 -11.71
CA LYS A 21 12.26 1.63 -12.45
C LYS A 21 11.94 0.61 -13.53
N ASP A 22 10.67 0.31 -13.72
CA ASP A 22 10.17 -0.58 -14.76
C ASP A 22 8.86 -0.03 -15.33
N VAL A 23 8.51 -0.48 -16.53
CA VAL A 23 7.27 -0.12 -17.24
C VAL A 23 6.44 -1.39 -17.44
N TRP A 24 5.20 -1.32 -16.95
CA TRP A 24 4.24 -2.41 -17.03
C TRP A 24 3.11 -1.98 -17.96
N PRO A 25 2.91 -2.66 -19.09
CA PRO A 25 1.82 -2.32 -19.99
C PRO A 25 0.47 -2.71 -19.38
N ALA A 26 -0.52 -1.83 -19.45
CA ALA A 26 -1.92 -2.17 -19.17
C ALA A 26 -2.54 -2.75 -20.44
N THR A 27 -2.38 -4.06 -20.63
CA THR A 27 -2.78 -4.79 -21.85
C THR A 27 -4.25 -5.20 -21.85
N ALA A 28 -4.92 -5.16 -20.69
CA ALA A 28 -6.33 -5.51 -20.56
C ALA A 28 -7.26 -4.49 -21.24
N ARG A 29 -8.46 -4.96 -21.61
CA ARG A 29 -9.51 -4.11 -22.22
C ARG A 29 -9.77 -2.87 -21.35
N GLY A 30 -9.84 -1.70 -21.99
CA GLY A 30 -10.04 -0.42 -21.29
C GLY A 30 -8.80 0.15 -20.60
N LYS A 31 -7.59 -0.40 -20.85
CA LYS A 31 -6.34 0.01 -20.19
C LYS A 31 -6.41 -0.13 -18.66
N SER A 32 -7.08 -1.20 -18.22
CA SER A 32 -7.17 -1.61 -16.82
C SER A 32 -5.89 -2.34 -16.41
N TYR A 33 -5.60 -2.34 -15.12
CA TYR A 33 -4.47 -3.08 -14.54
C TYR A 33 -4.81 -3.58 -13.14
N ASP A 34 -4.28 -4.74 -12.76
CA ASP A 34 -4.31 -5.28 -11.39
C ASP A 34 -2.96 -5.93 -11.07
N PHE A 35 -2.01 -5.10 -10.66
CA PHE A 35 -0.66 -5.54 -10.34
C PHE A 35 -0.58 -6.00 -8.89
N TRP A 36 -0.01 -7.20 -8.72
CA TRP A 36 0.26 -7.79 -7.43
C TRP A 36 1.77 -8.01 -7.30
N VAL A 37 2.39 -7.28 -6.36
CA VAL A 37 3.82 -7.34 -6.10
C VAL A 37 4.05 -7.96 -4.74
N LEU A 38 4.88 -9.00 -4.71
CA LEU A 38 5.22 -9.75 -3.50
C LEU A 38 6.72 -9.64 -3.22
N GLY A 39 7.09 -9.68 -1.95
CA GLY A 39 8.47 -9.67 -1.52
C GLY A 39 8.66 -10.24 -0.11
N PRO A 40 9.89 -10.19 0.41
CA PRO A 40 10.21 -10.65 1.75
C PRO A 40 9.39 -9.92 2.83
N ASN A 41 9.29 -10.53 4.02
CA ASN A 41 8.69 -9.92 5.21
C ASN A 41 7.24 -9.48 5.00
N GLY A 42 6.46 -10.34 4.32
CA GLY A 42 5.07 -10.09 4.01
C GLY A 42 4.83 -8.90 3.07
N PHE A 43 5.88 -8.39 2.40
CA PHE A 43 5.74 -7.27 1.48
C PHE A 43 4.73 -7.63 0.39
N ASN A 44 3.64 -6.88 0.38
CA ASN A 44 2.57 -7.03 -0.59
C ASN A 44 2.11 -5.65 -1.04
N ARG A 45 2.06 -5.45 -2.36
CA ARG A 45 1.44 -4.29 -2.99
C ARG A 45 0.37 -4.74 -3.96
N THR A 46 -0.83 -4.20 -3.78
CA THR A 46 -1.88 -4.22 -4.82
C THR A 46 -1.89 -2.86 -5.47
N LEU A 47 -1.75 -2.81 -6.80
CA LEU A 47 -1.97 -1.62 -7.60
C LEU A 47 -3.03 -1.95 -8.64
N LYS A 48 -4.26 -1.51 -8.41
CA LYS A 48 -5.39 -1.73 -9.30
C LYS A 48 -5.97 -0.42 -9.79
N GLY A 49 -6.37 -0.37 -11.04
CA GLY A 49 -6.93 0.83 -11.63
C GLY A 49 -7.21 0.75 -13.11
N GLN A 50 -7.56 1.91 -13.69
CA GLN A 50 -7.87 2.11 -15.09
C GLN A 50 -7.27 3.43 -15.56
N MET A 51 -6.43 3.39 -16.60
CA MET A 51 -5.72 4.59 -17.09
C MET A 51 -6.65 5.68 -17.66
N SER A 52 -7.90 5.35 -17.96
CA SER A 52 -8.93 6.29 -18.43
C SER A 52 -9.61 7.07 -17.30
N VAL A 53 -9.37 6.71 -16.04
CA VAL A 53 -10.00 7.32 -14.86
C VAL A 53 -9.02 8.24 -14.14
N SER A 54 -9.52 9.33 -13.55
CA SER A 54 -8.73 10.22 -12.72
C SER A 54 -8.39 9.56 -11.37
N GLU A 55 -7.21 8.98 -11.27
CA GLU A 55 -6.73 8.31 -10.07
C GLU A 55 -5.83 9.22 -9.21
N PRO A 56 -5.85 9.10 -7.88
CA PRO A 56 -4.92 9.83 -7.03
C PRO A 56 -3.50 9.25 -7.15
N GLU A 57 -2.50 10.09 -6.97
CA GLU A 57 -1.15 9.63 -6.65
C GLU A 57 -1.11 9.21 -5.17
N VAL A 58 -0.58 8.01 -4.91
CA VAL A 58 -0.41 7.49 -3.56
C VAL A 58 1.04 7.09 -3.34
N ILE A 59 1.70 7.72 -2.38
CA ILE A 59 3.10 7.45 -2.02
C ILE A 59 3.13 6.89 -0.60
N PHE A 60 3.71 5.70 -0.45
CA PHE A 60 4.00 5.08 0.84
C PHE A 60 5.42 5.42 1.29
N LYS A 61 5.58 5.69 2.59
CA LYS A 61 6.88 5.77 3.26
C LYS A 61 6.82 5.02 4.59
N GLY A 62 7.86 4.27 4.90
CA GLY A 62 8.06 3.64 6.20
C GLY A 62 9.40 4.05 6.79
N ASP A 63 9.45 4.24 8.10
CA ASP A 63 10.67 4.49 8.87
C ASP A 63 10.88 3.34 9.87
N PRO A 64 11.81 2.41 9.58
CA PRO A 64 12.08 1.29 10.48
C PRO A 64 12.65 1.68 11.84
N LYS A 65 13.17 2.91 12.01
CA LYS A 65 13.72 3.36 13.29
C LYS A 65 12.62 3.73 14.28
N THR A 66 11.54 4.32 13.78
CA THR A 66 10.42 4.79 14.60
C THR A 66 9.19 3.88 14.53
N GLY A 67 9.12 2.98 13.54
CA GLY A 67 7.92 2.20 13.26
C GLY A 67 6.82 3.01 12.55
N GLN A 68 7.07 4.27 12.21
CA GLN A 68 6.09 5.11 11.54
C GLN A 68 5.94 4.69 10.06
N VAL A 69 4.70 4.49 9.63
CA VAL A 69 4.35 4.39 8.21
C VAL A 69 3.43 5.55 7.82
N SER A 70 3.49 5.98 6.56
CA SER A 70 2.65 7.07 6.08
C SER A 70 2.25 6.93 4.62
N LEU A 71 1.08 7.46 4.32
CA LEU A 71 0.57 7.65 2.97
C LEU A 71 0.48 9.13 2.65
N SER A 72 1.03 9.54 1.51
CA SER A 72 0.78 10.84 0.90
C SER A 72 -0.13 10.65 -0.29
N LEU A 73 -1.31 11.24 -0.23
CA LEU A 73 -2.37 11.18 -1.23
C LEU A 73 -2.43 12.51 -1.96
N ARG A 74 -2.28 12.52 -3.28
CA ARG A 74 -2.31 13.75 -4.07
C ARG A 74 -3.29 13.64 -5.22
N ASN A 75 -4.19 14.62 -5.32
CA ASN A 75 -5.03 14.81 -6.49
C ASN A 75 -4.31 15.73 -7.48
N ARG A 76 -3.89 15.19 -8.63
CA ARG A 76 -3.24 15.95 -9.72
C ARG A 76 -4.23 16.40 -10.80
N HIS A 77 -5.51 16.10 -10.61
CA HIS A 77 -6.58 16.36 -11.58
C HIS A 77 -7.41 17.58 -11.18
N THR A 78 -8.34 17.95 -12.05
CA THR A 78 -9.21 19.12 -11.92
C THR A 78 -10.55 18.83 -11.24
N ALA A 79 -10.93 17.55 -11.14
CA ALA A 79 -12.12 17.11 -10.41
C ALA A 79 -11.76 16.72 -8.98
N THR A 80 -12.70 16.91 -8.05
CA THR A 80 -12.58 16.39 -6.68
C THR A 80 -12.60 14.85 -6.69
N LEU A 81 -11.73 14.23 -5.91
CA LEU A 81 -11.70 12.79 -5.71
C LEU A 81 -12.19 12.43 -4.30
N THR A 82 -13.01 11.39 -4.19
CA THR A 82 -13.42 10.80 -2.91
C THR A 82 -12.79 9.42 -2.79
N LEU A 83 -12.02 9.22 -1.73
CA LEU A 83 -11.28 7.99 -1.47
C LEU A 83 -11.71 7.41 -0.12
N ARG A 84 -11.58 6.10 0.04
CA ARG A 84 -11.70 5.40 1.32
C ARG A 84 -10.31 4.94 1.75
N LEU A 85 -9.88 5.32 2.94
CA LEU A 85 -8.67 4.84 3.59
C LEU A 85 -9.05 3.78 4.63
N ASP A 86 -8.36 2.66 4.62
CA ASP A 86 -8.45 1.64 5.66
C ASP A 86 -7.06 1.28 6.17
N ALA A 87 -6.86 1.43 7.46
CA ALA A 87 -5.65 1.03 8.19
C ALA A 87 -5.99 0.20 9.44
N SER A 88 -7.20 -0.36 9.50
CA SER A 88 -7.76 -0.98 10.70
C SER A 88 -7.15 -2.33 11.06
N ALA A 89 -6.49 -2.99 10.11
CA ALA A 89 -5.88 -4.31 10.26
C ALA A 89 -5.00 -4.44 11.53
N TYR A 90 -4.27 -3.37 11.88
CA TYR A 90 -3.42 -3.30 13.08
C TYR A 90 -3.84 -2.16 14.03
N GLY A 91 -5.13 -1.84 14.11
CA GLY A 91 -5.67 -0.84 15.04
C GLY A 91 -5.58 0.61 14.56
N GLY A 92 -5.24 0.85 13.30
CA GLY A 92 -5.26 2.19 12.71
C GLY A 92 -6.66 2.68 12.35
N ALA A 93 -6.75 3.96 11.97
CA ALA A 93 -8.02 4.57 11.58
C ALA A 93 -8.45 4.20 10.15
N ALA A 94 -9.75 4.02 9.95
CA ALA A 94 -10.38 3.94 8.63
C ALA A 94 -11.36 5.10 8.45
N GLY A 95 -11.51 5.60 7.22
CA GLY A 95 -12.36 6.75 6.95
C GLY A 95 -12.28 7.25 5.52
N ASP A 96 -13.19 8.16 5.20
CA ASP A 96 -13.24 8.77 3.88
C ASP A 96 -12.30 9.97 3.79
N ILE A 97 -11.73 10.20 2.62
CA ILE A 97 -10.82 11.30 2.32
C ILE A 97 -11.29 11.95 1.02
N THR A 98 -11.67 13.22 1.12
CA THR A 98 -11.94 14.07 -0.04
C THR A 98 -10.67 14.84 -0.41
N LEU A 99 -10.25 14.73 -1.67
CA LEU A 99 -9.13 15.49 -2.24
C LEU A 99 -9.66 16.49 -3.27
N LYS A 100 -9.61 17.78 -2.92
CA LYS A 100 -9.84 18.87 -3.88
C LYS A 100 -8.77 18.88 -4.97
N PRO A 101 -9.01 19.53 -6.13
CA PRO A 101 -8.01 19.68 -7.17
C PRO A 101 -6.67 20.22 -6.63
N GLY A 102 -5.56 19.58 -6.99
CA GLY A 102 -4.22 19.94 -6.53
C GLY A 102 -3.89 19.60 -5.06
N GLN A 103 -4.87 19.15 -4.26
CA GLN A 103 -4.68 18.92 -2.84
C GLN A 103 -3.77 17.71 -2.58
N THR A 104 -2.93 17.83 -1.55
CA THR A 104 -2.19 16.72 -0.97
C THR A 104 -2.60 16.52 0.49
N VAL A 105 -2.85 15.28 0.89
CA VAL A 105 -3.19 14.89 2.26
C VAL A 105 -2.21 13.81 2.71
N LYS A 106 -1.63 13.98 3.91
CA LYS A 106 -0.79 12.96 4.55
C LYS A 106 -1.54 12.28 5.69
N ARG A 107 -1.35 10.97 5.83
CA ARG A 107 -1.81 10.15 6.96
C ARG A 107 -0.63 9.32 7.46
N SER A 108 -0.46 9.27 8.77
CA SER A 108 0.61 8.51 9.43
C SER A 108 0.00 7.54 10.43
N PHE A 109 0.64 6.38 10.58
CA PHE A 109 0.24 5.30 11.47
C PHE A 109 1.47 4.76 12.19
N ASP A 110 1.26 4.28 13.42
CA ASP A 110 2.29 3.65 14.23
C ASP A 110 2.22 2.13 14.06
N ALA A 111 3.20 1.55 13.36
CA ALA A 111 3.32 0.10 13.22
C ALA A 111 4.17 -0.53 14.34
N ALA A 112 4.78 0.26 15.23
CA ALA A 112 5.65 -0.30 16.28
C ALA A 112 4.87 -1.24 17.21
N GLN A 113 3.60 -0.91 17.49
CA GLN A 113 2.71 -1.68 18.37
C GLN A 113 2.33 -3.06 17.81
N SER A 114 2.40 -3.23 16.50
CA SER A 114 2.14 -4.48 15.79
C SER A 114 3.43 -5.20 15.39
N GLY A 115 4.55 -4.97 16.08
CA GLY A 115 5.82 -5.60 15.70
C GLY A 115 6.35 -5.13 14.34
N HIS A 116 6.05 -3.89 13.97
CA HIS A 116 6.36 -3.25 12.68
C HIS A 116 5.55 -3.77 11.49
N TRP A 117 4.48 -4.52 11.73
CA TRP A 117 3.53 -4.95 10.70
C TRP A 117 2.55 -3.83 10.36
N TYR A 118 2.28 -3.65 9.06
CA TYR A 118 1.34 -2.67 8.56
C TYR A 118 0.51 -3.27 7.42
N ASP A 119 -0.71 -2.76 7.28
CA ASP A 119 -1.59 -3.02 6.14
C ASP A 119 -2.51 -1.82 5.96
N LEU A 120 -2.25 -1.06 4.90
CA LEU A 120 -2.94 0.19 4.58
C LEU A 120 -3.51 0.08 3.17
N SER A 121 -4.80 0.37 3.00
CA SER A 121 -5.42 0.40 1.68
C SER A 121 -6.12 1.73 1.42
N VAL A 122 -6.03 2.19 0.16
CA VAL A 122 -6.74 3.36 -0.35
C VAL A 122 -7.56 2.87 -1.53
N THR A 123 -8.87 3.06 -1.46
CA THR A 123 -9.81 2.58 -2.48
C THR A 123 -10.68 3.71 -3.01
N ALA A 124 -11.08 3.56 -4.26
CA ALA A 124 -12.14 4.32 -4.91
C ALA A 124 -12.79 3.43 -5.98
N GLN A 125 -13.77 3.93 -6.73
CA GLN A 125 -14.41 3.12 -7.77
C GLN A 125 -13.39 2.63 -8.80
N GLY A 126 -13.20 1.30 -8.87
CA GLY A 126 -12.25 0.66 -9.79
C GLY A 126 -10.76 0.83 -9.43
N PHE A 127 -10.42 1.52 -8.34
CA PHE A 127 -9.05 1.83 -7.93
C PHE A 127 -8.71 1.24 -6.57
N GLU A 128 -7.51 0.67 -6.45
CA GLU A 128 -6.93 0.25 -5.18
C GLU A 128 -5.43 0.50 -5.14
N ARG A 129 -4.96 0.98 -3.99
CA ARG A 129 -3.56 0.91 -3.57
C ARG A 129 -3.49 0.29 -2.19
N ARG A 130 -2.97 -0.94 -2.10
CA ARG A 130 -2.70 -1.60 -0.82
C ARG A 130 -1.21 -1.68 -0.56
N PHE A 131 -0.82 -1.39 0.66
CA PHE A 131 0.55 -1.44 1.16
C PHE A 131 0.55 -2.28 2.43
N ALA A 132 1.01 -3.53 2.32
CA ALA A 132 1.12 -4.44 3.46
C ALA A 132 2.54 -5.01 3.62
N GLY A 133 2.87 -5.42 4.84
CA GLY A 133 4.11 -6.11 5.16
C GLY A 133 4.67 -5.67 6.51
N ARG A 134 5.94 -6.00 6.76
CA ARG A 134 6.68 -5.59 7.95
C ARG A 134 7.83 -4.65 7.58
N LEU A 135 8.12 -3.66 8.42
CA LEU A 135 9.33 -2.85 8.23
C LEU A 135 10.58 -3.64 8.64
N GLU A 136 11.61 -3.61 7.80
CA GLU A 136 12.90 -4.25 8.12
C GLU A 136 13.75 -3.40 9.04
N THR A 137 13.86 -3.86 10.29
CA THR A 137 14.61 -3.21 11.36
C THR A 137 16.00 -3.81 11.59
N GLY A 138 16.33 -4.92 10.91
CA GLY A 138 17.56 -5.69 11.13
C GLY A 138 17.57 -6.51 12.43
N LYS A 139 16.46 -6.53 13.18
CA LYS A 139 16.30 -7.29 14.43
C LYS A 139 15.29 -8.43 14.25
N GLY A 140 15.45 -9.49 15.05
CA GLY A 140 14.43 -10.53 15.18
C GLY A 140 13.09 -9.94 15.60
N SER A 141 11.99 -10.52 15.12
CA SER A 141 10.63 -10.02 15.35
C SER A 141 9.61 -11.16 15.33
N ILE A 142 8.33 -10.81 15.39
CA ILE A 142 7.21 -11.75 15.38
C ILE A 142 6.69 -12.00 13.95
N SER A 143 6.11 -13.18 13.75
CA SER A 143 5.29 -13.46 12.56
C SER A 143 4.10 -12.51 12.48
N ASP A 144 3.46 -12.43 11.30
CA ASP A 144 2.26 -11.63 11.09
C ASP A 144 1.19 -11.95 12.16
N PRO A 145 0.81 -10.99 13.02
CA PRO A 145 -0.16 -11.21 14.09
C PRO A 145 -1.53 -11.68 13.58
N LEU A 146 -1.94 -11.25 12.38
CA LEU A 146 -3.24 -11.61 11.80
C LEU A 146 -3.26 -13.03 11.24
N MET A 147 -2.11 -13.65 10.98
CA MET A 147 -2.06 -15.07 10.59
C MET A 147 -2.52 -16.02 11.72
N GLY A 148 -2.38 -15.61 12.98
CA GLY A 148 -2.80 -16.39 14.15
C GLY A 148 -4.20 -16.04 14.68
N GLY A 149 -4.87 -15.05 14.09
CA GLY A 149 -6.05 -14.40 14.68
C GLY A 149 -5.66 -13.29 15.68
N LEU A 150 -6.49 -12.25 15.78
CA LEU A 150 -6.26 -11.10 16.67
C LEU A 150 -6.05 -11.57 18.12
N VAL A 151 -4.83 -11.46 18.63
CA VAL A 151 -4.54 -11.65 20.06
C VAL A 151 -4.59 -10.28 20.72
N GLU A 152 -5.54 -10.06 21.62
CA GLU A 152 -5.50 -8.89 22.51
C GLU A 152 -4.29 -9.05 23.44
N PHE A 153 -3.25 -8.23 23.23
CA PHE A 153 -2.18 -8.12 24.20
C PHE A 153 -2.71 -7.38 25.43
N LYS A 154 -3.08 -8.12 26.48
CA LYS A 154 -3.34 -7.54 27.80
C LYS A 154 -2.02 -7.00 28.34
N THR A 155 -1.92 -5.69 28.49
CA THR A 155 -0.85 -5.05 29.26
C THR A 155 -1.01 -5.46 30.72
N ALA A 156 0.07 -5.96 31.32
CA ALA A 156 0.15 -6.28 32.75
C ALA A 156 0.32 -5.02 33.61
#